data_AF-A0ABD0L8J5-F1
#
_entry.id   AF-A0ABD0L8J5-F1
#
_cell.length_a   1.000
_cell.length_b   1.000
_cell.length_c   1.000
_cell.angle_alpha   90.00
_cell.angle_beta   90.00
_cell.angle_gamma   90.00
#
_symmetry.space_group_name_H-M   'P 1'
#
loop_
_entity.id
_entity.type
_entity.pdbx_description
1 polymer ?
#
loop_
_entity_poly.entity_id
_entity_poly.type
_entity_poly.pdbx_seq_one_letter_code
_entity_poly.pdbx_strand_id
1 'polypeptide(L)'
;SGVPVLNHAILTRNPDVARLLVDKGVNPLLRDSTGQTALHAAAKVDNSSVLLEMLSGADQGDTPLHVAVRETSVEAIRFLVFAGADPNITNKDGLVCRMLTRKNQILQILRDYTSAR
;
A
#
# COMPACT_ATOMS: atom_id res chain seq x y z
N SER A 1 8.06 -11.00 13.14
CA SER A 1 7.37 -10.05 12.24
C SER A 1 7.82 -8.63 12.59
N GLY A 2 8.27 -7.83 11.61
CA GLY A 2 8.72 -6.45 11.85
C GLY A 2 7.60 -5.40 11.87
N VAL A 3 6.37 -5.81 11.56
CA VAL A 3 5.18 -4.95 11.44
C VAL A 3 4.86 -4.14 12.70
N PRO A 4 4.92 -4.70 13.94
CA PRO A 4 4.65 -3.90 15.13
C PRO A 4 5.64 -2.74 15.28
N VAL A 5 6.92 -2.97 14.92
CA VAL A 5 7.98 -1.97 14.96
C VAL A 5 7.76 -0.90 13.87
N LEU A 6 7.30 -1.32 12.69
CA LEU A 6 6.94 -0.41 11.61
C LEU A 6 5.73 0.46 11.97
N ASN A 7 4.67 -0.13 12.53
CA ASN A 7 3.50 0.59 13.02
C ASN A 7 3.89 1.64 14.07
N HIS A 8 4.77 1.27 15.01
CA HIS A 8 5.28 2.19 16.02
C HIS A 8 6.09 3.34 15.38
N ALA A 9 6.96 3.07 14.42
CA ALA A 9 7.72 4.10 13.71
C ALA A 9 6.80 5.11 13.00
N ILE A 10 5.70 4.62 12.41
CA ILE A 10 4.70 5.46 11.75
C ILE A 10 3.91 6.30 12.76
N LEU A 11 3.44 5.69 13.85
CA LEU A 11 2.71 6.37 14.93
C LEU A 11 3.56 7.45 15.62
N THR A 12 4.87 7.24 15.70
CA THR A 12 5.82 8.21 16.24
C THR A 12 6.33 9.22 15.21
N ARG A 13 5.76 9.22 14.00
CA ARG A 13 6.12 10.12 12.88
C ARG A 13 7.61 10.09 12.56
N ASN A 14 8.20 8.90 12.57
CA ASN A 14 9.61 8.68 12.28
C ASN A 14 9.79 8.04 10.89
N PRO A 15 9.85 8.84 9.81
CA PRO A 15 9.92 8.32 8.45
C PRO A 15 11.23 7.58 8.16
N ASP A 16 12.34 7.94 8.77
CA ASP A 16 13.62 7.30 8.47
C ASP A 16 13.67 5.87 8.99
N VAL A 17 13.15 5.65 10.20
CA VAL A 17 13.03 4.30 10.79
C VAL A 17 12.04 3.45 10.00
N ALA A 18 10.90 4.02 9.60
CA ALA A 18 9.92 3.29 8.83
C ALA A 18 10.43 2.93 7.41
N ARG A 19 11.23 3.80 6.75
CA ARG A 19 11.91 3.49 5.48
C ARG A 19 12.92 2.36 5.67
N LEU A 20 13.78 2.45 6.68
CA LEU A 20 14.77 1.41 6.98
C LEU A 20 14.13 0.03 7.22
N LEU A 21 12.98 -0.01 7.88
CA LEU A 21 12.25 -1.26 8.13
C LEU A 21 11.68 -1.84 6.83
N VAL A 22 11.09 -1.00 5.98
CA VAL A 22 10.62 -1.42 4.65
C VAL A 22 11.78 -1.91 3.79
N ASP A 23 12.92 -1.22 3.78
CA ASP A 23 14.14 -1.61 3.05
C ASP A 23 14.72 -2.94 3.54
N LYS A 24 14.53 -3.27 4.83
CA LYS A 24 14.87 -4.57 5.41
C LYS A 24 13.85 -5.68 5.09
N GLY A 25 12.88 -5.41 4.22
CA GLY A 25 11.88 -6.37 3.77
C GLY A 25 10.68 -6.51 4.70
N VAL A 26 10.46 -5.59 5.64
CA VAL A 26 9.23 -5.59 6.44
C VAL A 26 8.07 -5.17 5.55
N ASN A 27 7.18 -6.11 5.25
CA ASN A 27 6.00 -5.81 4.46
C ASN A 27 4.98 -4.97 5.27
N PRO A 28 4.73 -3.69 4.90
CA PRO A 28 3.77 -2.78 5.57
C PRO A 28 2.32 -3.24 5.48
N LEU A 29 1.99 -4.17 4.57
CA LEU A 29 0.64 -4.68 4.36
C LEU A 29 0.28 -5.82 5.32
N LEU A 30 1.25 -6.40 6.00
CA LEU A 30 1.00 -7.43 7.00
C LEU A 30 0.34 -6.82 8.24
N ARG A 31 -0.45 -7.64 8.94
CA ARG A 31 -1.08 -7.25 10.21
C ARG A 31 -0.13 -7.54 11.37
N ASP A 32 -0.08 -6.64 12.33
CA ASP A 32 0.55 -6.89 13.62
C ASP A 32 -0.33 -7.80 14.51
N SER A 33 0.12 -8.06 15.73
CA SER A 33 -0.62 -8.85 16.73
C SER A 33 -1.97 -8.25 17.14
N THR A 34 -2.22 -6.98 16.83
CA THR A 34 -3.49 -6.28 17.07
C THR A 34 -4.40 -6.26 15.84
N GLY A 35 -3.97 -6.91 14.74
CA GLY A 35 -4.70 -6.93 13.48
C GLY A 35 -4.49 -5.67 12.64
N GLN A 36 -3.57 -4.76 13.02
CA GLN A 36 -3.35 -3.48 12.35
C GLN A 36 -2.19 -3.55 11.35
N THR A 37 -2.37 -2.92 10.19
CA THR A 37 -1.30 -2.71 9.22
C THR A 37 -0.61 -1.37 9.45
N ALA A 38 0.53 -1.16 8.78
CA ALA A 38 1.24 0.10 8.75
C ALA A 38 0.35 1.27 8.29
N LEU A 39 -0.63 0.97 7.44
CA LEU A 39 -1.60 1.93 6.93
C LEU A 39 -2.69 2.30 7.95
N HIS A 40 -3.11 1.37 8.81
CA HIS A 40 -3.98 1.71 9.96
C HIS A 40 -3.26 2.64 10.94
N ALA A 41 -1.97 2.40 11.17
CA ALA A 41 -1.13 3.28 11.97
C ALA A 41 -1.00 4.67 11.32
N ALA A 42 -0.73 4.74 10.01
CA ALA A 42 -0.56 6.01 9.28
C ALA A 42 -1.84 6.86 9.28
N ALA A 43 -3.01 6.23 9.18
CA ALA A 43 -4.30 6.92 9.24
C ALA A 43 -4.57 7.61 10.60
N LYS A 44 -4.03 7.08 11.70
CA LYS A 44 -4.22 7.65 13.04
C LYS A 44 -3.46 8.96 13.29
N VAL A 45 -2.40 9.20 12.52
CA VAL A 45 -1.47 10.33 12.74
C VAL A 45 -1.41 11.28 11.55
N ASP A 46 -2.38 11.17 10.64
CA ASP A 46 -2.43 11.90 9.36
C ASP A 46 -1.08 11.84 8.61
N ASN A 47 -0.49 10.64 8.60
CA ASN A 47 0.85 10.37 8.07
C ASN A 47 0.79 9.36 6.92
N SER A 48 -0.36 9.33 6.23
CA SER A 48 -0.63 8.50 5.06
C SER A 48 0.33 8.82 3.92
N SER A 49 0.75 10.08 3.77
CA SER A 49 1.73 10.53 2.78
C SER A 49 3.09 9.83 2.91
N VAL A 50 3.66 9.78 4.12
CA VAL A 50 4.94 9.11 4.38
C VAL A 50 4.86 7.61 4.10
N LEU A 51 3.74 6.97 4.46
CA LEU A 51 3.56 5.56 4.16
C LEU A 51 3.42 5.31 2.65
N LEU A 52 2.66 6.15 1.95
CA LEU A 52 2.49 6.07 0.50
C LEU A 52 3.83 6.25 -0.22
N GLU A 53 4.67 7.19 0.23
CA GLU A 53 6.04 7.37 -0.27
C GLU A 53 6.91 6.13 -0.02
N MET A 54 6.92 5.57 1.20
CA MET A 54 7.68 4.36 1.52
C MET A 54 7.26 3.17 0.66
N LEU A 55 5.96 3.02 0.45
CA LEU A 55 5.38 1.97 -0.38
C LEU A 55 5.73 2.14 -1.86
N SER A 56 5.90 3.37 -2.34
CA SER A 56 6.27 3.66 -3.73
C SER A 56 7.76 3.44 -4.05
N GLY A 57 8.63 3.39 -3.03
CA GLY A 57 10.08 3.31 -3.21
C GLY A 57 10.67 1.89 -3.20
N ALA A 58 9.93 0.89 -2.72
CA ALA A 58 10.53 -0.37 -2.28
C ALA A 58 10.82 -1.42 -3.37
N ASP A 59 10.17 -1.38 -4.54
CA ASP A 59 10.56 -2.25 -5.67
C ASP A 59 9.95 -1.73 -6.98
N GLN A 60 10.72 -1.73 -8.07
CA GLN A 60 10.28 -1.45 -9.46
C GLN A 60 9.36 -0.23 -9.71
N GLY A 61 9.31 0.78 -8.84
CA GLY A 61 8.35 1.88 -8.96
C GLY A 61 6.88 1.44 -8.86
N ASP A 62 6.63 0.27 -8.28
CA ASP A 62 5.29 -0.16 -7.92
C ASP A 62 4.71 0.79 -6.88
N THR A 63 3.55 1.38 -7.18
CA THR A 63 2.76 2.05 -6.14
C THR A 63 2.23 1.02 -5.13
N PRO A 64 1.85 1.45 -3.91
CA PRO A 64 1.15 0.58 -2.96
C PRO A 64 0.00 -0.24 -3.55
N LEU A 65 -0.72 0.33 -4.54
CA LEU A 65 -1.82 -0.35 -5.20
C LEU A 65 -1.34 -1.47 -6.13
N HIS A 66 -0.20 -1.33 -6.81
CA HIS A 66 0.41 -2.41 -7.59
C HIS A 66 0.77 -3.60 -6.69
N VAL A 67 1.41 -3.33 -5.56
CA VAL A 67 1.76 -4.35 -4.57
C VAL A 67 0.50 -5.04 -4.06
N ALA A 68 -0.52 -4.28 -3.65
CA ALA A 68 -1.78 -4.86 -3.16
C ALA A 68 -2.49 -5.74 -4.21
N VAL A 69 -2.42 -5.36 -5.50
CA VAL A 69 -2.98 -6.14 -6.60
C VAL A 69 -2.19 -7.43 -6.86
N ARG A 70 -0.86 -7.38 -6.84
CA ARG A 70 0.01 -8.57 -6.97
C ARG A 70 -0.21 -9.57 -5.85
N GLU A 71 -0.28 -9.09 -4.62
CA GLU A 71 -0.57 -9.91 -3.43
C GLU A 71 -2.04 -10.35 -3.38
N THR A 72 -2.88 -9.82 -4.29
CA THR A 72 -4.32 -10.07 -4.38
C THR A 72 -5.09 -9.76 -3.10
N SER A 73 -4.60 -8.78 -2.34
CA SER A 73 -5.18 -8.34 -1.07
C SER A 73 -6.37 -7.41 -1.32
N VAL A 74 -7.56 -7.99 -1.49
CA VAL A 74 -8.81 -7.26 -1.79
C VAL A 74 -9.08 -6.13 -0.80
N GLU A 75 -8.85 -6.37 0.48
CA GLU A 75 -9.07 -5.36 1.53
C GLU A 75 -8.11 -4.17 1.37
N ALA A 76 -6.83 -4.44 1.11
CA ALA A 76 -5.85 -3.38 0.87
C ALA A 76 -6.15 -2.62 -0.43
N ILE A 77 -6.58 -3.32 -1.48
CA ILE A 77 -6.99 -2.69 -2.75
C ILE A 77 -8.17 -1.74 -2.51
N ARG A 78 -9.23 -2.20 -1.85
CA ARG A 78 -10.40 -1.36 -1.51
C ARG A 78 -9.99 -0.14 -0.69
N PHE A 79 -9.18 -0.36 0.34
CA PHE A 79 -8.73 0.73 1.20
C PHE A 79 -7.89 1.76 0.42
N LEU A 80 -6.91 1.31 -0.37
CA LEU A 80 -6.02 2.21 -1.13
C LEU A 80 -6.80 3.02 -2.17
N VAL A 81 -7.71 2.35 -2.88
CA VAL A 81 -8.64 2.98 -3.82
C VAL A 81 -9.52 4.02 -3.12
N PHE A 82 -10.09 3.67 -1.96
CA PHE A 82 -10.88 4.60 -1.14
C PHE A 82 -10.06 5.79 -0.62
N ALA A 83 -8.80 5.56 -0.26
CA ALA A 83 -7.85 6.59 0.16
C ALA A 83 -7.34 7.46 -1.02
N GLY A 84 -7.85 7.26 -2.23
CA GLY A 84 -7.54 8.08 -3.40
C GLY A 84 -6.33 7.62 -4.22
N ALA A 85 -5.78 6.43 -3.98
CA ALA A 85 -4.71 5.89 -4.80
C ALA A 85 -5.16 5.72 -6.26
N ASP A 86 -4.39 6.27 -7.21
CA ASP A 86 -4.71 6.19 -8.63
C ASP A 86 -4.24 4.85 -9.24
N PRO A 87 -5.14 3.99 -9.74
CA PRO A 87 -4.80 2.71 -10.37
C PRO A 87 -4.20 2.84 -11.77
N ASN A 88 -4.12 4.06 -12.33
CA ASN A 88 -3.59 4.31 -13.66
C ASN A 88 -2.13 4.77 -13.66
N ILE A 89 -1.52 4.94 -12.49
CA ILE A 89 -0.07 5.15 -12.40
C ILE A 89 0.62 3.89 -12.94
N THR A 90 1.64 4.09 -13.77
CA THR A 90 2.49 3.01 -14.27
C THR A 90 3.68 2.78 -13.34
N ASN A 91 4.04 1.52 -13.11
CA ASN A 91 5.33 1.17 -12.50
C ASN A 91 6.50 1.34 -13.51
N LYS A 92 7.73 0.99 -13.13
CA LYS A 92 8.92 1.12 -14.01
C LYS A 92 8.87 0.22 -15.25
N ASP A 93 8.07 -0.84 -15.24
CA ASP A 93 7.82 -1.70 -16.40
C ASP A 93 6.77 -1.10 -17.36
N GLY A 94 6.24 0.08 -17.05
CA GLY A 94 5.13 0.70 -17.79
C GLY A 94 3.78 0.04 -17.51
N LEU A 95 3.68 -0.75 -16.44
CA LEU A 95 2.46 -1.51 -16.12
C LEU A 95 1.56 -0.77 -15.14
N VAL A 96 0.26 -0.72 -15.41
CA VAL A 96 -0.77 -0.27 -14.46
C VAL A 96 -1.38 -1.44 -13.68
N CYS A 97 -2.03 -1.15 -12.55
CA CYS A 97 -2.61 -2.15 -11.63
C CYS A 97 -3.48 -3.22 -12.33
N ARG A 98 -4.35 -2.85 -13.28
CA ARG A 98 -5.24 -3.81 -13.96
C ARG A 98 -4.49 -4.84 -14.82
N MET A 99 -3.27 -4.52 -15.26
CA MET A 99 -2.45 -5.42 -16.09
C MET A 99 -1.72 -6.48 -15.25
N LEU A 100 -1.64 -6.28 -13.94
CA LEU A 100 -0.97 -7.20 -13.01
C LEU A 100 -1.86 -8.34 -12.50
N THR A 101 -3.15 -8.38 -12.87
CA THR A 101 -4.08 -9.40 -12.37
C THR A 101 -5.11 -9.82 -13.42
N ARG A 102 -5.63 -11.05 -13.27
CA ARG A 102 -6.78 -11.56 -14.03
C ARG A 102 -8.00 -11.87 -13.15
N LYS A 103 -7.93 -11.56 -11.84
CA LYS A 103 -9.03 -11.85 -10.91
C LYS A 103 -10.18 -10.85 -11.14
N ASN A 104 -11.33 -11.36 -11.58
CA ASN A 104 -12.52 -10.54 -11.89
C ASN A 104 -12.92 -9.61 -10.75
N GLN A 105 -12.85 -10.05 -9.49
CA GLN A 105 -13.18 -9.23 -8.33
C GLN A 105 -12.27 -7.99 -8.20
N ILE A 106 -10.97 -8.16 -8.41
CA ILE A 106 -10.01 -7.04 -8.32
C ILE A 106 -10.21 -6.11 -9.52
N LEU A 107 -10.39 -6.66 -10.72
CA LEU A 107 -10.67 -5.87 -11.92
C LEU A 107 -11.94 -5.02 -11.76
N GLN A 108 -12.96 -5.55 -11.09
CA GLN A 108 -14.19 -4.81 -10.78
C GLN A 108 -13.91 -3.63 -9.84
N ILE A 109 -13.19 -3.84 -8.74
CA ILE A 109 -12.84 -2.76 -7.80
C ILE A 109 -12.06 -1.63 -8.50
N LEU A 110 -11.10 -1.98 -9.35
CA LEU A 110 -10.31 -1.01 -10.10
C LEU A 110 -11.15 -0.24 -11.14
N ARG A 111 -12.18 -0.87 -11.75
CA ARG A 111 -13.12 -0.21 -12.67
C ARG A 111 -14.09 0.72 -11.95
N ASP A 112 -14.62 0.28 -10.81
CA ASP A 112 -15.58 1.05 -10.04
C ASP A 112 -14.97 2.38 -9.57
N TYR A 113 -13.65 2.39 -9.28
CA TYR A 113 -12.91 3.62 -9.02
C TYR A 113 -12.90 4.59 -10.21
N THR A 114 -12.61 4.10 -11.42
CA THR A 114 -12.53 4.96 -12.62
C THR A 114 -13.89 5.52 -13.05
N SER A 115 -14.99 4.93 -12.57
CA SER A 115 -16.37 5.33 -12.93
C SER A 115 -16.96 6.36 -11.96
N ALA A 116 -16.33 6.55 -10.79
CA ALA A 116 -16.82 7.41 -9.71
C ALA A 116 -16.16 8.82 -9.70
N ARG A 117 -15.37 9.15 -10.73
CA ARG A 117 -14.81 10.48 -11.00
C ARG A 117 -15.27 10.95 -12.37
#